data_AF-Q17EC1-F1
#
_entry.id   AF-Q17EC1-F1
#
_cell.length_a   1.000
_cell.length_b   1.000
_cell.length_c   1.000
_cell.angle_alpha   90.00
_cell.angle_beta   90.00
_cell.angle_gamma   90.00
#
_symmetry.space_group_name_H-M   'P 1'
#
loop_
_entity.id
_entity.type
_entity.pdbx_description
1 polymer ?
#
loop_
_entity_poly.entity_id
_entity_poly.type
_entity_poly.pdbx_seq_one_letter_code
_entity_poly.pdbx_strand_id
1 'polypeptide(L)'
;MSKEESKYGFKDKAKAEESLELLKSEDHKYQVLTVRGLLGRAKRVLTLTKAEEKVKNIKEAIEVFENWIEENSNSSTKNAKPKESEEKVETVAGLGFKDKEAAEKTLKILKGRDPDYQKLAIKGLLGSAKRVLPSTKNEDKIKSIKEAMETFEDFLETFDREERSKQNMAYLSLDLIKNLSDKPSDALAAEFVECYDKVAKGNYKHLRTKFPKDDDSTSWDIVRNKKLLKLKETVKQNGEKLFDSDGKPTKVHLEMIYWAYSPNVDKLKAYCTKLEKSSAKKRSHSSSESDSESEDEVKDKKKSKK
;
A
#
# COMPACT_ATOMS: atom_id res chain seq x y z
N MET A 1 51.09 -24.64 -4.84
CA MET A 1 50.09 -23.62 -5.19
C MET A 1 50.00 -22.63 -4.04
N SER A 2 50.69 -21.50 -4.17
CA SER A 2 50.69 -20.39 -3.22
C SER A 2 49.26 -19.87 -3.01
N LYS A 3 48.81 -19.78 -1.76
CA LYS A 3 47.59 -19.03 -1.43
C LYS A 3 47.88 -17.56 -1.74
N GLU A 4 47.33 -17.04 -2.84
CA GLU A 4 47.15 -15.60 -2.96
C GLU A 4 46.28 -15.17 -1.79
N GLU A 5 46.90 -14.52 -0.80
CA GLU A 5 46.16 -13.89 0.28
C GLU A 5 45.26 -12.83 -0.36
N SER A 6 43.94 -13.04 -0.26
CA SER A 6 42.98 -12.08 -0.76
C SER A 6 43.26 -10.72 -0.11
N LYS A 7 43.46 -9.69 -0.93
CA LYS A 7 43.73 -8.29 -0.51
C LYS A 7 42.72 -7.77 0.52
N TYR A 8 41.51 -8.33 0.55
CA TYR A 8 40.40 -7.95 1.43
C TYR A 8 40.08 -9.04 2.46
N GLY A 9 39.73 -8.66 3.69
CA GLY A 9 39.47 -9.59 4.79
C GLY A 9 38.49 -9.07 5.85
N PHE A 10 38.19 -9.92 6.84
CA PHE A 10 37.20 -9.65 7.89
C PHE A 10 37.50 -10.41 9.20
N LYS A 11 38.79 -10.64 9.50
CA LYS A 11 39.20 -11.40 10.69
C LYS A 11 38.77 -10.71 12.01
N ASP A 12 38.72 -9.39 11.98
CA ASP A 12 38.36 -8.48 13.08
C ASP A 12 37.87 -7.16 12.49
N LYS A 13 37.39 -6.26 13.37
CA LYS A 13 36.91 -4.92 13.01
C LYS A 13 37.95 -4.12 12.22
N ALA A 14 39.19 -4.10 12.70
CA ALA A 14 40.28 -3.35 12.07
C ALA A 14 40.54 -3.81 10.63
N LYS A 15 40.50 -5.13 10.38
CA LYS A 15 40.70 -5.66 9.03
C LYS A 15 39.52 -5.38 8.09
N ALA A 16 38.29 -5.32 8.64
CA ALA A 16 37.13 -4.90 7.87
C ALA A 16 37.24 -3.43 7.44
N GLU A 17 37.64 -2.54 8.35
CA GLU A 17 37.89 -1.12 8.07
C GLU A 17 39.03 -0.93 7.06
N GLU A 18 40.14 -1.65 7.22
CA GLU A 18 41.25 -1.65 6.25
C GLU A 18 40.77 -2.09 4.85
N SER A 19 39.90 -3.10 4.79
CA SER A 19 39.35 -3.58 3.51
C SER A 19 38.45 -2.54 2.85
N LEU A 20 37.68 -1.77 3.63
CA LEU A 20 36.89 -0.65 3.12
C LEU A 20 37.77 0.49 2.63
N GLU A 21 38.84 0.81 3.35
CA GLU A 21 39.80 1.84 2.93
C GLU A 21 40.46 1.48 1.60
N LEU A 22 40.89 0.22 1.45
CA LEU A 22 41.49 -0.30 0.22
C LEU A 22 40.51 -0.31 -0.97
N LEU A 23 39.21 -0.32 -0.70
CA LEU A 23 38.17 -0.30 -1.72
C LEU A 23 37.83 1.12 -2.20
N LYS A 24 38.19 2.18 -1.46
CA LYS A 24 37.86 3.57 -1.84
C LYS A 24 38.42 3.98 -3.20
N SER A 25 39.53 3.38 -3.64
CA SER A 25 40.14 3.66 -4.95
C SER A 25 39.42 2.99 -6.13
N GLU A 26 38.53 2.04 -5.86
CA GLU A 26 37.81 1.28 -6.88
C GLU A 26 36.49 1.98 -7.27
N ASP A 27 35.84 1.54 -8.35
CA ASP A 27 34.53 2.08 -8.72
C ASP A 27 33.43 1.66 -7.72
N HIS A 28 32.45 2.55 -7.52
CA HIS A 28 31.39 2.35 -6.53
C HIS A 28 30.65 1.00 -6.71
N LYS A 29 30.41 0.55 -7.95
CA LYS A 29 29.70 -0.72 -8.20
C LYS A 29 30.55 -1.90 -7.74
N TYR A 30 31.86 -1.87 -8.01
CA TYR A 30 32.81 -2.85 -7.52
C TYR A 30 32.94 -2.84 -5.99
N GLN A 31 32.96 -1.66 -5.37
CA GLN A 31 32.96 -1.52 -3.91
C GLN A 31 31.76 -2.24 -3.30
N VAL A 32 30.54 -1.93 -3.74
CA VAL A 32 29.30 -2.53 -3.21
C VAL A 32 29.26 -4.05 -3.40
N LEU A 33 29.65 -4.54 -4.58
CA LEU A 33 29.67 -5.98 -4.85
C LEU A 33 30.70 -6.70 -3.97
N THR A 34 31.87 -6.10 -3.77
CA THR A 34 32.95 -6.69 -2.98
C THR A 34 32.59 -6.72 -1.50
N VAL A 35 32.04 -5.62 -0.95
CA VAL A 35 31.58 -5.58 0.45
C VAL A 35 30.44 -6.56 0.70
N ARG A 36 29.47 -6.71 -0.23
CA ARG A 36 28.43 -7.75 -0.15
C ARG A 36 29.00 -9.16 -0.13
N GLY A 37 30.00 -9.42 -0.98
CA GLY A 37 30.71 -10.70 -1.00
C GLY A 37 31.42 -11.00 0.31
N LEU A 38 32.11 -10.00 0.89
CA LEU A 38 32.78 -10.12 2.18
C LEU A 38 31.79 -10.35 3.33
N LEU A 39 30.69 -9.58 3.38
CA LEU A 39 29.62 -9.72 4.36
C LEU A 39 28.99 -11.13 4.31
N GLY A 40 28.70 -11.64 3.11
CA GLY A 40 28.17 -12.99 2.93
C GLY A 40 29.13 -14.08 3.43
N ARG A 41 30.44 -13.93 3.14
CA ARG A 41 31.47 -14.84 3.66
C ARG A 41 31.61 -14.75 5.18
N ALA A 42 31.63 -13.55 5.74
CA ALA A 42 31.72 -13.33 7.19
C ALA A 42 30.55 -14.00 7.94
N LYS A 43 29.32 -13.83 7.45
CA LYS A 43 28.13 -14.50 8.01
C LYS A 43 28.24 -16.03 7.94
N ARG A 44 28.80 -16.58 6.86
CA ARG A 44 29.03 -18.03 6.74
C ARG A 44 30.14 -18.53 7.67
N VAL A 45 31.21 -17.75 7.89
CA VAL A 45 32.29 -18.12 8.81
C VAL A 45 31.80 -18.02 10.26
N LEU A 46 30.95 -17.05 10.58
CA LEU A 46 30.34 -16.89 11.90
C LEU A 46 29.56 -18.16 12.33
N THR A 47 28.80 -18.77 11.42
CA THR A 47 28.03 -19.99 11.74
C THR A 47 28.89 -21.23 11.98
N LEU A 48 30.14 -21.22 11.51
CA LEU A 48 31.10 -22.32 11.65
C LEU A 48 32.09 -22.11 12.80
N THR A 49 32.18 -20.90 13.34
CA THR A 49 33.17 -20.53 14.36
C THR A 49 32.64 -20.82 15.76
N LYS A 50 33.38 -21.60 16.54
CA LYS A 50 33.02 -21.99 17.91
C LYS A 50 33.76 -21.23 19.01
N ALA A 51 34.90 -20.60 18.68
CA ALA A 51 35.69 -19.84 19.63
C ALA A 51 35.05 -18.47 19.90
N GLU A 52 34.69 -18.18 21.15
CA GLU A 52 33.92 -17.00 21.55
C GLU A 52 34.60 -15.68 21.15
N GLU A 53 35.91 -15.57 21.34
CA GLU A 53 36.68 -14.38 20.97
C GLU A 53 36.63 -14.12 19.44
N LYS A 54 36.74 -15.18 18.64
CA LYS A 54 36.65 -15.08 17.17
C LYS A 54 35.23 -14.76 16.71
N VAL A 55 34.21 -15.28 17.40
CA VAL A 55 32.81 -14.95 17.16
C VAL A 55 32.57 -13.45 17.39
N LYS A 56 33.11 -12.88 18.47
CA LYS A 56 33.02 -11.44 18.74
C LYS A 56 33.67 -10.62 17.63
N ASN A 57 34.91 -10.95 17.26
CA ASN A 57 35.66 -10.23 16.22
C ASN A 57 34.95 -10.27 14.85
N ILE A 58 34.36 -11.42 14.47
CA ILE A 58 33.61 -11.55 13.21
C ILE A 58 32.30 -10.76 13.27
N LYS A 59 31.62 -10.71 14.41
CA LYS A 59 30.40 -9.89 14.57
C LYS A 59 30.70 -8.40 14.40
N GLU A 60 31.78 -7.92 15.02
CA GLU A 60 32.21 -6.52 14.87
C GLU A 60 32.60 -6.21 13.41
N ALA A 61 33.27 -7.14 12.71
CA ALA A 61 33.56 -6.99 11.28
C ALA A 61 32.31 -6.98 10.40
N ILE A 62 31.28 -7.78 10.74
CA ILE A 62 29.98 -7.79 10.05
C ILE A 62 29.29 -6.45 10.19
N GLU A 63 29.25 -5.89 11.40
CA GLU A 63 28.62 -4.60 11.70
C GLU A 63 29.23 -3.46 10.87
N VAL A 64 30.57 -3.43 10.74
CA VAL A 64 31.27 -2.47 9.88
C VAL A 64 30.78 -2.53 8.42
N PHE A 65 30.63 -3.73 7.85
CA PHE A 65 30.17 -3.87 6.48
C PHE A 65 28.68 -3.60 6.30
N GLU A 66 27.85 -3.92 7.29
CA GLU A 66 26.41 -3.60 7.27
C GLU A 66 26.19 -2.10 7.27
N ASN A 67 26.82 -1.37 8.20
CA ASN A 67 26.75 0.09 8.27
C ASN A 67 27.26 0.74 6.97
N TRP A 68 28.39 0.28 6.45
CA TRP A 68 28.92 0.82 5.19
C TRP A 68 28.00 0.57 4.01
N ILE A 69 27.35 -0.61 3.92
CA ILE A 69 26.37 -0.90 2.87
C ILE A 69 25.13 -0.02 3.03
N GLU A 70 24.65 0.22 4.25
CA GLU A 70 23.49 1.09 4.47
C GLU A 70 23.73 2.52 4.01
N GLU A 71 24.93 3.05 4.26
CA GLU A 71 25.32 4.41 3.86
C GLU A 71 25.57 4.53 2.35
N ASN A 72 26.11 3.48 1.72
CA ASN A 72 26.64 3.57 0.35
C ASN A 72 25.85 2.78 -0.70
N SER A 73 24.86 1.97 -0.33
CA SER A 73 24.07 1.20 -1.31
C SER A 73 22.85 1.98 -1.80
N ASN A 74 22.95 2.60 -2.98
CA ASN A 74 21.79 3.16 -3.73
C ASN A 74 20.78 2.10 -4.23
N SER A 75 20.95 0.82 -3.89
CA SER A 75 19.90 -0.16 -4.17
C SER A 75 18.92 -0.21 -3.01
N SER A 76 17.71 0.27 -3.28
CA SER A 76 16.47 -0.16 -2.65
C SER A 76 16.38 -1.69 -2.65
N THR A 77 17.04 -2.35 -1.71
CA THR A 77 16.96 -3.79 -1.54
C THR A 77 15.57 -4.11 -1.02
N LYS A 78 14.88 -5.04 -1.71
CA LYS A 78 13.57 -5.63 -1.36
C LYS A 78 13.50 -6.31 0.03
N ASN A 79 14.52 -6.16 0.87
CA ASN A 79 14.61 -6.68 2.24
C ASN A 79 15.15 -5.63 3.25
N ALA A 80 15.23 -4.35 2.88
CA ALA A 80 15.37 -3.31 3.89
C ALA A 80 14.13 -3.39 4.80
N LYS A 81 14.35 -3.36 6.12
CA LYS A 81 13.29 -3.12 7.11
C LYS A 81 12.46 -1.94 6.56
N PRO A 82 11.12 -2.06 6.42
CA PRO A 82 10.32 -0.99 5.87
C PRO A 82 10.70 0.30 6.59
N LYS A 83 10.94 1.39 5.84
CA LYS A 83 10.98 2.72 6.43
C LYS A 83 9.78 2.79 7.40
N GLU A 84 10.03 3.17 8.64
CA GLU A 84 9.03 3.28 9.71
C GLU A 84 7.83 4.20 9.38
N SER A 85 7.78 4.76 8.18
CA SER A 85 6.70 5.62 7.68
C SER A 85 5.52 4.87 7.06
N GLU A 86 5.61 3.58 6.73
CA GLU A 86 4.43 2.80 6.30
C GLU A 86 3.92 1.94 7.46
N GLU A 87 2.82 2.39 8.07
CA GLU A 87 2.06 1.64 9.06
C GLU A 87 1.81 0.22 8.54
N LYS A 88 2.32 -0.79 9.27
CA LYS A 88 2.30 -2.18 8.82
C LYS A 88 0.85 -2.61 8.58
N VAL A 89 0.52 -2.91 7.32
CA VAL A 89 -0.80 -3.41 6.95
C VAL A 89 -1.01 -4.77 7.61
N GLU A 90 -2.04 -4.87 8.45
CA GLU A 90 -2.48 -6.13 9.05
C GLU A 90 -2.85 -7.14 7.95
N THR A 91 -2.35 -8.37 8.07
CA THR A 91 -2.66 -9.45 7.14
C THR A 91 -4.01 -10.07 7.48
N VAL A 92 -4.80 -10.42 6.45
CA VAL A 92 -6.04 -11.19 6.64
C VAL A 92 -5.72 -12.53 7.31
N ALA A 93 -6.37 -12.80 8.44
CA ALA A 93 -6.16 -14.02 9.22
C ALA A 93 -6.79 -15.24 8.56
N GLY A 94 -6.29 -16.43 8.90
CA GLY A 94 -6.91 -17.71 8.52
C GLY A 94 -6.60 -18.21 7.11
N LEU A 95 -5.74 -17.53 6.35
CA LEU A 95 -5.24 -18.02 5.06
C LEU A 95 -4.23 -19.16 5.25
N GLY A 96 -4.31 -20.22 4.46
CA GLY A 96 -3.45 -21.39 4.59
C GLY A 96 -3.52 -22.36 3.40
N PHE A 97 -2.57 -23.31 3.36
CA PHE A 97 -2.40 -24.26 2.24
C PHE A 97 -1.93 -25.64 2.68
N LYS A 98 -2.14 -26.01 3.96
CA LYS A 98 -1.61 -27.26 4.52
C LYS A 98 -2.23 -28.52 3.90
N ASP A 99 -3.48 -28.43 3.49
CA ASP A 99 -4.31 -29.50 2.93
C ASP A 99 -5.43 -28.86 2.07
N LYS A 100 -6.17 -29.70 1.33
CA LYS A 100 -7.27 -29.26 0.48
C LYS A 100 -8.34 -28.47 1.26
N GLU A 101 -8.72 -28.93 2.45
CA GLU A 101 -9.70 -28.25 3.29
C GLU A 101 -9.26 -26.83 3.69
N ALA A 102 -7.98 -26.65 4.02
CA ALA A 102 -7.41 -25.34 4.32
C ALA A 102 -7.36 -24.42 3.09
N ALA A 103 -7.10 -24.98 1.91
CA ALA A 103 -7.18 -24.24 0.65
C ALA A 103 -8.62 -23.78 0.37
N GLU A 104 -9.60 -24.66 0.51
CA GLU A 104 -11.02 -24.31 0.35
C GLU A 104 -11.48 -23.27 1.38
N LYS A 105 -11.04 -23.38 2.64
CA LYS A 105 -11.30 -22.38 3.67
C LYS A 105 -10.69 -21.02 3.31
N THR A 106 -9.48 -21.02 2.74
CA THR A 106 -8.83 -19.80 2.24
C THR A 106 -9.66 -19.17 1.11
N LEU A 107 -10.13 -19.96 0.16
CA LEU A 107 -11.00 -19.46 -0.92
C LEU A 107 -12.32 -18.88 -0.37
N LYS A 108 -12.90 -19.48 0.67
CA LYS A 108 -14.07 -18.95 1.37
C LYS A 108 -13.77 -17.60 2.03
N ILE A 109 -12.62 -17.43 2.69
CA ILE A 109 -12.20 -16.16 3.32
C ILE A 109 -11.95 -15.06 2.28
N LEU A 110 -11.47 -15.43 1.09
CA LEU A 110 -11.19 -14.48 0.01
C LEU A 110 -12.44 -14.10 -0.80
N LYS A 111 -13.53 -14.87 -0.69
CA LYS A 111 -14.77 -14.63 -1.43
C LYS A 111 -15.32 -13.23 -1.12
N GLY A 112 -15.57 -12.45 -2.19
CA GLY A 112 -16.14 -11.10 -2.10
C GLY A 112 -15.12 -9.97 -1.86
N ARG A 113 -13.85 -10.30 -1.61
CA ARG A 113 -12.76 -9.32 -1.56
C ARG A 113 -12.39 -8.83 -2.95
N ASP A 114 -11.52 -7.83 -3.04
CA ASP A 114 -11.06 -7.29 -4.33
C ASP A 114 -10.43 -8.39 -5.20
N PRO A 115 -10.83 -8.55 -6.48
CA PRO A 115 -10.25 -9.56 -7.37
C PRO A 115 -8.71 -9.56 -7.40
N ASP A 116 -8.10 -8.37 -7.45
CA ASP A 116 -6.65 -8.23 -7.44
C ASP A 116 -6.03 -8.77 -6.15
N TYR A 117 -6.69 -8.55 -5.01
CA TYR A 117 -6.22 -9.10 -3.73
C TYR A 117 -6.40 -10.60 -3.65
N GLN A 118 -7.52 -11.15 -4.14
CA GLN A 118 -7.73 -12.59 -4.22
C GLN A 118 -6.60 -13.25 -5.01
N LYS A 119 -6.31 -12.75 -6.22
CA LYS A 119 -5.23 -13.25 -7.08
C LYS A 119 -3.86 -13.11 -6.42
N LEU A 120 -3.58 -11.97 -5.78
CA LEU A 120 -2.33 -11.73 -5.05
C LEU A 120 -2.14 -12.72 -3.89
N ALA A 121 -3.17 -12.90 -3.06
CA ALA A 121 -3.12 -13.79 -1.90
C ALA A 121 -2.89 -15.25 -2.33
N ILE A 122 -3.64 -15.74 -3.33
CA ILE A 122 -3.50 -17.10 -3.84
C ILE A 122 -2.12 -17.33 -4.47
N LYS A 123 -1.62 -16.39 -5.29
CA LYS A 123 -0.25 -16.49 -5.83
C LYS A 123 0.82 -16.51 -4.73
N GLY A 124 0.63 -15.73 -3.67
CA GLY A 124 1.52 -15.71 -2.50
C GLY A 124 1.55 -17.05 -1.75
N LEU A 125 0.39 -17.68 -1.58
CA LEU A 125 0.26 -19.01 -0.95
C LEU A 125 0.86 -20.10 -1.84
N LEU A 126 0.59 -20.10 -3.15
CA LEU A 126 1.24 -21.02 -4.10
C LEU A 126 2.76 -20.89 -4.08
N GLY A 127 3.28 -19.66 -4.06
CA GLY A 127 4.73 -19.43 -3.94
C GLY A 127 5.30 -19.95 -2.62
N SER A 128 4.53 -19.86 -1.53
CA SER A 128 4.91 -20.41 -0.22
C SER A 128 4.88 -21.94 -0.21
N ALA A 129 3.85 -22.56 -0.79
CA ALA A 129 3.75 -24.01 -0.94
C ALA A 129 4.91 -24.57 -1.75
N LYS A 130 5.24 -23.95 -2.88
CA LYS A 130 6.40 -24.33 -3.73
C LYS A 130 7.73 -24.26 -3.00
N ARG A 131 7.90 -23.34 -2.04
CA ARG A 131 9.11 -23.27 -1.19
C ARG A 131 9.14 -24.34 -0.10
N VAL A 132 7.99 -24.73 0.44
CA VAL A 132 7.89 -25.72 1.53
C VAL A 132 8.04 -27.15 1.02
N LEU A 133 7.53 -27.44 -0.18
CA LEU A 133 7.54 -28.79 -0.77
C LEU A 133 8.91 -29.48 -0.75
N PRO A 134 10.03 -28.87 -1.23
CA PRO A 134 11.33 -29.53 -1.24
C PRO A 134 11.88 -29.89 0.15
N SER A 135 11.46 -29.15 1.18
CA SER A 135 11.89 -29.37 2.57
C SER A 135 11.01 -30.37 3.33
N THR A 136 9.88 -30.77 2.76
CA THR A 136 8.92 -31.68 3.40
C THR A 136 9.30 -33.13 3.08
N LYS A 137 9.55 -33.94 4.12
CA LYS A 137 9.93 -35.36 3.96
C LYS A 137 8.77 -36.35 4.08
N ASN A 138 7.67 -35.93 4.70
CA ASN A 138 6.52 -36.79 4.93
C ASN A 138 5.65 -36.84 3.66
N GLU A 139 5.45 -38.04 3.10
CA GLU A 139 4.74 -38.24 1.84
C GLU A 139 3.28 -37.81 1.88
N ASP A 140 2.57 -38.07 2.99
CA ASP A 140 1.17 -37.68 3.14
C ASP A 140 1.03 -36.15 3.15
N LYS A 141 1.93 -35.45 3.85
CA LYS A 141 1.97 -33.98 3.83
C LYS A 141 2.28 -33.43 2.44
N ILE A 142 3.17 -34.08 1.69
CA ILE A 142 3.46 -33.70 0.30
C ILE A 142 2.20 -33.84 -0.54
N LYS A 143 1.45 -34.94 -0.42
CA LYS A 143 0.18 -35.15 -1.12
C LYS A 143 -0.85 -34.08 -0.75
N SER A 144 -1.06 -33.82 0.54
CA SER A 144 -1.99 -32.79 1.01
C SER A 144 -1.65 -31.38 0.53
N ILE A 145 -0.35 -31.02 0.51
CA ILE A 145 0.09 -29.72 -0.03
C ILE A 145 -0.15 -29.64 -1.55
N LYS A 146 0.09 -30.73 -2.28
CA LYS A 146 -0.18 -30.78 -3.74
C LYS A 146 -1.66 -30.61 -4.04
N GLU A 147 -2.54 -31.29 -3.31
CA GLU A 147 -4.00 -31.13 -3.45
C GLU A 147 -4.46 -29.69 -3.14
N ALA A 148 -3.87 -29.07 -2.12
CA ALA A 148 -4.11 -27.66 -1.80
C ALA A 148 -3.66 -26.72 -2.94
N MET A 149 -2.51 -27.02 -3.55
CA MET A 149 -1.99 -26.25 -4.69
C MET A 149 -2.88 -26.40 -5.93
N GLU A 150 -3.33 -27.61 -6.25
CA GLU A 150 -4.26 -27.87 -7.35
C GLU A 150 -5.55 -27.07 -7.18
N THR A 151 -6.14 -27.06 -5.99
CA THR A 151 -7.32 -26.25 -5.65
C THR A 151 -7.11 -24.75 -5.93
N PHE A 152 -5.90 -24.23 -5.70
CA PHE A 152 -5.55 -22.85 -5.99
C PHE A 152 -5.25 -22.59 -7.47
N GLU A 153 -4.65 -23.54 -8.17
CA GLU A 153 -4.38 -23.45 -9.60
C GLU A 153 -5.70 -23.47 -10.39
N ASP A 154 -6.65 -24.35 -10.04
CA ASP A 154 -8.01 -24.39 -10.59
C ASP A 154 -8.77 -23.07 -10.38
N PHE A 155 -8.63 -22.49 -9.17
CA PHE A 155 -9.20 -21.18 -8.87
C PHE A 155 -8.60 -20.10 -9.77
N LEU A 156 -7.29 -20.07 -9.95
CA LEU A 156 -6.61 -19.08 -10.79
C LEU A 156 -6.95 -19.24 -12.27
N GLU A 157 -7.08 -20.47 -12.76
CA GLU A 157 -7.52 -20.74 -14.13
C GLU A 157 -8.94 -20.22 -14.35
N THR A 158 -9.86 -20.52 -13.43
CA THR A 158 -11.23 -20.01 -13.46
C THR A 158 -11.26 -18.48 -13.38
N PHE A 159 -10.43 -17.90 -12.52
CA PHE A 159 -10.30 -16.46 -12.34
C PHE A 159 -9.87 -15.76 -13.64
N ASP A 160 -8.91 -16.34 -14.37
CA ASP A 160 -8.42 -15.80 -15.63
C ASP A 160 -9.41 -16.02 -16.78
N ARG A 161 -10.05 -17.20 -16.85
CA ARG A 161 -11.11 -17.52 -17.83
C ARG A 161 -12.32 -16.59 -17.74
N GLU A 162 -12.72 -16.21 -16.53
CA GLU A 162 -13.82 -15.26 -16.28
C GLU A 162 -13.37 -13.79 -16.31
N GLU A 163 -12.11 -13.53 -16.65
CA GLU A 163 -11.49 -12.21 -16.66
C GLU A 163 -11.73 -11.41 -15.37
N ARG A 164 -11.76 -12.08 -14.20
CA ARG A 164 -12.14 -11.47 -12.92
C ARG A 164 -11.29 -10.24 -12.54
N SER A 165 -10.06 -10.15 -13.05
CA SER A 165 -9.22 -8.96 -12.91
C SER A 165 -9.93 -7.68 -13.40
N LYS A 166 -10.66 -7.76 -14.52
CA LYS A 166 -11.38 -6.61 -15.10
C LYS A 166 -12.59 -6.18 -14.27
N GLN A 167 -13.04 -7.03 -13.36
CA GLN A 167 -14.15 -6.76 -12.45
C GLN A 167 -13.70 -5.98 -11.21
N ASN A 168 -12.40 -5.74 -11.04
CA ASN A 168 -11.86 -5.02 -9.89
C ASN A 168 -12.42 -3.59 -9.81
N MET A 169 -12.88 -3.20 -8.62
CA MET A 169 -13.44 -1.88 -8.35
C MET A 169 -12.42 -1.04 -7.60
N ALA A 170 -11.44 -0.51 -8.34
CA ALA A 170 -10.32 0.26 -7.79
C ALA A 170 -10.81 1.39 -6.86
N TYR A 171 -10.08 1.60 -5.76
CA TYR A 171 -10.39 2.63 -4.78
C TYR A 171 -10.07 4.02 -5.32
N LEU A 172 -10.96 4.96 -5.07
CA LEU A 172 -10.67 6.39 -5.19
C LEU A 172 -9.75 6.84 -4.06
N SER A 173 -8.92 7.85 -4.33
CA SER A 173 -8.21 8.56 -3.28
C SER A 173 -9.20 9.31 -2.38
N LEU A 174 -8.85 9.50 -1.11
CA LEU A 174 -9.64 10.29 -0.18
C LEU A 174 -9.87 11.72 -0.67
N ASP A 175 -8.87 12.34 -1.31
CA ASP A 175 -8.98 13.70 -1.82
C ASP A 175 -10.14 13.84 -2.82
N LEU A 176 -10.33 12.86 -3.70
CA LEU A 176 -11.43 12.88 -4.67
C LEU A 176 -12.80 12.73 -4.01
N ILE A 177 -12.86 12.00 -2.89
CA ILE A 177 -14.11 11.82 -2.14
C ILE A 177 -14.41 13.11 -1.35
N LYS A 178 -13.40 13.70 -0.71
CA LYS A 178 -13.53 14.91 0.13
C LYS A 178 -13.77 16.19 -0.66
N ASN A 179 -13.31 16.25 -1.92
CA ASN A 179 -13.53 17.40 -2.80
C ASN A 179 -14.99 17.56 -3.24
N LEU A 180 -15.85 16.58 -2.95
CA LEU A 180 -17.29 16.69 -3.16
C LEU A 180 -17.92 17.41 -1.95
N SER A 181 -18.79 18.38 -2.22
CA SER A 181 -19.47 19.19 -1.19
C SER A 181 -20.47 18.39 -0.34
N ASP A 182 -20.98 17.31 -0.90
CA ASP A 182 -22.11 16.59 -0.33
C ASP A 182 -21.59 15.53 0.66
N LYS A 183 -22.38 15.22 1.68
CA LYS A 183 -22.11 14.11 2.60
C LYS A 183 -22.84 12.84 2.14
N PRO A 184 -22.35 11.64 2.50
CA PRO A 184 -23.08 10.41 2.25
C PRO A 184 -24.47 10.47 2.91
N SER A 185 -25.51 10.14 2.15
CA SER A 185 -26.88 10.02 2.65
C SER A 185 -27.09 8.75 3.47
N ASP A 186 -26.39 7.67 3.12
CA ASP A 186 -26.40 6.39 3.83
C ASP A 186 -25.45 6.43 5.03
N ALA A 187 -25.97 6.11 6.22
CA ALA A 187 -25.18 6.07 7.45
C ALA A 187 -24.02 5.07 7.37
N LEU A 188 -24.22 3.93 6.71
CA LEU A 188 -23.18 2.92 6.56
C LEU A 188 -22.07 3.39 5.60
N ALA A 189 -22.43 4.10 4.53
CA ALA A 189 -21.45 4.75 3.65
C ALA A 189 -20.68 5.86 4.39
N ALA A 190 -21.35 6.65 5.24
CA ALA A 190 -20.69 7.65 6.08
C ALA A 190 -19.68 7.03 7.03
N GLU A 191 -20.04 5.90 7.65
CA GLU A 191 -19.15 5.15 8.52
C GLU A 191 -17.95 4.55 7.76
N PHE A 192 -18.18 4.01 6.56
CA PHE A 192 -17.11 3.53 5.68
C PHE A 192 -16.12 4.66 5.34
N VAL A 193 -16.62 5.84 4.93
CA VAL A 193 -15.75 6.99 4.62
C VAL A 193 -14.99 7.44 5.85
N GLU A 194 -15.63 7.48 7.02
CA GLU A 194 -14.97 7.81 8.29
C GLU A 194 -13.83 6.82 8.62
N CYS A 195 -14.07 5.51 8.45
CA CYS A 195 -13.05 4.49 8.66
C CYS A 195 -11.91 4.63 7.63
N TYR A 196 -12.24 4.84 6.36
CA TYR A 196 -11.25 5.00 5.30
C TYR A 196 -10.36 6.23 5.52
N ASP A 197 -10.95 7.32 6.03
CA ASP A 197 -10.25 8.56 6.35
C ASP A 197 -9.42 8.45 7.63
N LYS A 198 -10.06 8.19 8.77
CA LYS A 198 -9.41 8.34 10.09
C LYS A 198 -8.59 7.12 10.50
N VAL A 199 -9.06 5.92 10.16
CA VAL A 199 -8.43 4.66 10.61
C VAL A 199 -7.47 4.14 9.56
N ALA A 200 -7.91 4.06 8.30
CA ALA A 200 -7.08 3.55 7.21
C ALA A 200 -6.17 4.63 6.59
N LYS A 201 -6.37 5.92 6.92
CA LYS A 201 -5.55 7.05 6.45
C LYS A 201 -5.38 7.05 4.92
N GLY A 202 -6.43 6.66 4.20
CA GLY A 202 -6.44 6.58 2.73
C GLY A 202 -5.74 5.34 2.15
N ASN A 203 -5.14 4.47 2.97
CA ASN A 203 -4.59 3.20 2.53
C ASN A 203 -5.65 2.10 2.65
N TYR A 204 -6.35 1.86 1.54
CA TYR A 204 -7.46 0.90 1.46
C TYR A 204 -7.09 -0.53 1.89
N LYS A 205 -5.80 -0.89 1.92
CA LYS A 205 -5.39 -2.24 2.34
C LYS A 205 -5.73 -2.51 3.81
N HIS A 206 -5.78 -1.49 4.66
CA HIS A 206 -6.21 -1.64 6.06
C HIS A 206 -7.70 -2.00 6.18
N LEU A 207 -8.53 -1.68 5.19
CA LEU A 207 -9.97 -2.00 5.19
C LEU A 207 -10.24 -3.51 5.14
N ARG A 208 -9.22 -4.32 4.87
CA ARG A 208 -9.31 -5.80 4.85
C ARG A 208 -9.44 -6.43 6.23
N THR A 209 -9.10 -5.69 7.28
CA THR A 209 -9.13 -6.13 8.69
C THR A 209 -9.88 -5.16 9.60
N LYS A 210 -10.54 -4.14 9.03
CA LYS A 210 -11.45 -3.26 9.74
C LYS A 210 -12.90 -3.59 9.38
N PHE A 211 -13.79 -3.35 10.32
CA PHE A 211 -15.17 -3.83 10.31
C PHE A 211 -16.13 -2.67 10.59
N PRO A 212 -17.39 -2.76 10.10
CA PRO A 212 -18.47 -1.91 10.60
C PRO A 212 -18.63 -2.02 12.13
N LYS A 213 -19.10 -0.95 12.77
CA LYS A 213 -19.36 -0.88 14.22
C LYS A 213 -20.35 -1.94 14.66
N ASP A 214 -21.35 -2.21 13.82
CA ASP A 214 -22.46 -3.12 14.12
C ASP A 214 -22.26 -4.54 13.53
N ASP A 215 -21.16 -4.81 12.83
CA ASP A 215 -20.85 -6.12 12.23
C ASP A 215 -19.34 -6.41 12.27
N ASP A 216 -18.90 -7.26 13.19
CA ASP A 216 -17.51 -7.69 13.34
C ASP A 216 -17.12 -8.90 12.47
N SER A 217 -18.05 -9.41 11.66
CA SER A 217 -17.85 -10.62 10.86
C SER A 217 -17.38 -10.33 9.44
N THR A 218 -17.79 -9.18 8.87
CA THR A 218 -17.51 -8.82 7.48
C THR A 218 -16.69 -7.56 7.38
N SER A 219 -15.46 -7.67 6.87
CA SER A 219 -14.57 -6.52 6.73
C SER A 219 -15.05 -5.52 5.66
N TRP A 220 -14.62 -4.26 5.80
CA TRP A 220 -15.06 -3.14 4.96
C TRP A 220 -14.84 -3.36 3.47
N ASP A 221 -13.74 -4.02 3.07
CA ASP A 221 -13.48 -4.35 1.66
C ASP A 221 -14.60 -5.23 1.06
N ILE A 222 -15.11 -6.20 1.82
CA ILE A 222 -16.21 -7.08 1.40
C ILE A 222 -17.54 -6.33 1.41
N VAL A 223 -17.83 -5.56 2.47
CA VAL A 223 -19.07 -4.76 2.57
C VAL A 223 -19.19 -3.79 1.40
N ARG A 224 -18.12 -3.04 1.14
CA ARG A 224 -18.00 -2.12 0.00
C ARG A 224 -18.28 -2.83 -1.32
N ASN A 225 -17.62 -3.95 -1.59
CA ASN A 225 -17.78 -4.65 -2.86
C ASN A 225 -19.21 -5.19 -3.05
N LYS A 226 -19.84 -5.71 -1.98
CA LYS A 226 -21.26 -6.12 -2.02
C LYS A 226 -22.18 -4.95 -2.36
N LYS A 227 -21.96 -3.78 -1.78
CA LYS A 227 -22.75 -2.56 -2.04
C LYS A 227 -22.56 -2.06 -3.47
N LEU A 228 -21.31 -1.97 -3.93
CA LEU A 228 -21.00 -1.53 -5.29
C LEU A 228 -21.54 -2.47 -6.37
N LEU A 229 -21.55 -3.79 -6.14
CA LEU A 229 -22.15 -4.74 -7.08
C LEU A 229 -23.65 -4.46 -7.27
N LYS A 230 -24.38 -4.21 -6.18
CA LYS A 230 -25.80 -3.83 -6.23
C LYS A 230 -26.01 -2.52 -7.00
N LEU A 231 -25.23 -1.49 -6.68
CA LEU A 231 -25.31 -0.19 -7.38
C LEU A 231 -25.02 -0.32 -8.88
N LYS A 232 -23.99 -1.10 -9.26
CA LYS A 232 -23.67 -1.35 -10.68
C LYS A 232 -24.81 -2.07 -11.41
N GLU A 233 -25.46 -3.00 -10.74
CA GLU A 233 -26.61 -3.70 -11.29
C GLU A 233 -27.81 -2.75 -11.48
N THR A 234 -28.12 -1.92 -10.49
CA THR A 234 -29.16 -0.88 -10.60
C THR A 234 -28.90 0.08 -11.77
N VAL A 235 -27.67 0.61 -11.89
CA VAL A 235 -27.29 1.49 -13.00
C VAL A 235 -27.46 0.79 -14.35
N LYS A 236 -27.08 -0.49 -14.44
CA LYS A 236 -27.20 -1.28 -15.67
C LYS A 236 -28.67 -1.52 -16.04
N GLN A 237 -29.51 -1.86 -15.06
CA GLN A 237 -30.94 -2.13 -15.27
C GLN A 237 -31.71 -0.86 -15.66
N ASN A 238 -31.41 0.27 -15.03
CA ASN A 238 -32.10 1.52 -15.27
C ASN A 238 -31.52 2.34 -16.43
N GLY A 239 -30.36 1.95 -16.97
CA GLY A 239 -29.66 2.71 -18.01
C GLY A 239 -29.22 4.10 -17.55
N GLU A 240 -29.01 4.28 -16.25
CA GLU A 240 -28.74 5.58 -15.65
C GLU A 240 -27.35 6.12 -16.05
N LYS A 241 -27.31 7.39 -16.44
CA LYS A 241 -26.04 8.08 -16.66
C LYS A 241 -25.42 8.43 -15.31
N LEU A 242 -24.12 8.19 -15.18
CA LEU A 242 -23.37 8.52 -13.97
C LEU A 242 -23.01 10.00 -13.86
N PHE A 243 -23.05 10.72 -14.98
CA PHE A 243 -22.82 12.15 -15.03
C PHE A 243 -23.97 12.82 -15.78
N ASP A 244 -24.37 13.99 -15.32
CA ASP A 244 -25.29 14.85 -16.04
C ASP A 244 -24.61 15.56 -17.24
N SER A 245 -25.38 16.41 -17.92
CA SER A 245 -24.92 17.21 -19.06
C SER A 245 -23.79 18.16 -18.71
N ASP A 246 -23.72 18.65 -17.47
CA ASP A 246 -22.69 19.59 -17.00
C ASP A 246 -21.42 18.86 -16.51
N GLY A 247 -21.47 17.53 -16.50
CA GLY A 247 -20.38 16.67 -16.04
C GLY A 247 -20.33 16.54 -14.52
N LYS A 248 -21.40 16.89 -13.80
CA LYS A 248 -21.56 16.65 -12.37
C LYS A 248 -22.02 15.19 -12.13
N PRO A 249 -21.49 14.50 -11.11
CA PRO A 249 -21.96 13.17 -10.72
C PRO A 249 -23.46 13.17 -10.38
N THR A 250 -24.21 12.21 -10.91
CA THR A 250 -25.61 11.98 -10.54
C THR A 250 -25.71 11.41 -9.13
N LYS A 251 -26.92 11.36 -8.55
CA LYS A 251 -27.15 10.84 -7.19
C LYS A 251 -26.61 9.41 -7.02
N VAL A 252 -26.89 8.52 -7.97
CA VAL A 252 -26.40 7.14 -7.94
C VAL A 252 -24.88 7.08 -8.10
N HIS A 253 -24.28 7.98 -8.88
CA HIS A 253 -22.82 8.05 -8.97
C HIS A 253 -22.18 8.58 -7.67
N LEU A 254 -22.80 9.55 -7.00
CA LEU A 254 -22.36 10.01 -5.68
C LEU A 254 -22.36 8.86 -4.66
N GLU A 255 -23.39 8.01 -4.65
CA GLU A 255 -23.42 6.82 -3.79
C GLU A 255 -22.23 5.89 -4.08
N MET A 256 -21.91 5.63 -5.35
CA MET A 256 -20.74 4.84 -5.73
C MET A 256 -19.42 5.50 -5.26
N ILE A 257 -19.33 6.83 -5.37
CA ILE A 257 -18.14 7.59 -4.96
C ILE A 257 -17.94 7.53 -3.44
N TYR A 258 -19.00 7.57 -2.63
CA TYR A 258 -18.89 7.40 -1.18
C TYR A 258 -18.47 5.98 -0.78
N TRP A 259 -18.76 4.99 -1.62
CA TRP A 259 -18.13 3.67 -1.55
C TRP A 259 -16.74 3.64 -2.21
N ALA A 260 -16.07 4.78 -2.31
CA ALA A 260 -14.74 4.98 -2.89
C ALA A 260 -14.59 4.39 -4.31
N TYR A 261 -15.59 4.50 -5.18
CA TYR A 261 -15.52 3.97 -6.55
C TYR A 261 -16.11 4.91 -7.60
N SER A 262 -15.43 5.01 -8.74
CA SER A 262 -15.97 5.60 -9.95
C SER A 262 -15.45 4.81 -11.16
N PRO A 263 -16.31 4.40 -12.11
CA PRO A 263 -15.85 3.76 -13.34
C PRO A 263 -15.16 4.74 -14.30
N ASN A 264 -15.34 6.05 -14.12
CA ASN A 264 -14.72 7.10 -14.92
C ASN A 264 -14.01 8.11 -13.99
N VAL A 265 -12.84 7.72 -13.50
CA VAL A 265 -12.06 8.50 -12.52
C VAL A 265 -11.59 9.83 -13.14
N ASP A 266 -11.18 9.85 -14.41
CA ASP A 266 -10.65 11.07 -15.03
C ASP A 266 -11.73 12.14 -15.25
N LYS A 267 -12.96 11.71 -15.59
CA LYS A 267 -14.10 12.61 -15.66
C LYS A 267 -14.46 13.19 -14.28
N LEU A 268 -14.36 12.38 -13.22
CA LEU A 268 -14.54 12.83 -11.84
C LEU A 268 -13.47 13.83 -11.40
N LYS A 269 -12.19 13.57 -11.73
CA LYS A 269 -11.09 14.51 -11.47
C LYS A 269 -11.34 15.86 -12.15
N ALA A 270 -11.72 15.84 -13.43
CA ALA A 270 -12.02 17.05 -14.19
C ALA A 270 -13.17 17.86 -13.54
N TYR A 271 -14.19 17.18 -13.01
CA TYR A 271 -15.27 17.83 -12.26
C TYR A 271 -14.77 18.46 -10.95
N CYS A 272 -13.99 17.74 -10.15
CA CYS A 272 -13.44 18.26 -8.90
C CYS A 272 -12.56 19.51 -9.13
N THR A 273 -11.71 19.50 -10.16
CA THR A 273 -10.89 20.66 -10.53
C THR A 273 -11.72 21.86 -10.96
N LYS A 274 -12.88 21.66 -11.60
CA LYS A 274 -13.82 22.76 -11.92
C LYS A 274 -14.42 23.37 -10.66
N LEU A 275 -14.77 22.56 -9.65
CA LEU A 275 -15.28 23.03 -8.35
C LEU A 275 -14.24 23.84 -7.56
N GLU A 276 -12.98 23.42 -7.58
CA GLU A 276 -11.88 24.17 -6.94
C GLU A 276 -11.66 25.54 -7.60
N LYS A 277 -11.69 25.59 -8.95
CA LYS A 277 -11.53 26.86 -9.68
C LYS A 277 -12.70 27.82 -9.47
N SER A 278 -13.93 27.32 -9.39
CA SER A 278 -15.11 28.16 -9.14
C SER A 278 -15.13 28.71 -7.72
N SER A 279 -14.72 27.91 -6.73
CA SER A 279 -14.60 28.35 -5.33
C SER A 279 -13.44 29.34 -5.11
N ALA A 280 -12.31 29.18 -5.80
CA ALA A 280 -11.19 30.12 -5.76
C ALA A 280 -11.55 31.49 -6.38
N LYS A 281 -12.24 31.50 -7.52
CA LYS A 281 -12.68 32.73 -8.19
C LYS A 281 -13.72 33.52 -7.39
N LYS A 282 -14.54 32.82 -6.59
CA LYS A 282 -15.50 33.45 -5.66
C LYS A 282 -14.80 34.11 -4.47
N ARG A 283 -13.64 33.60 -4.04
CA ARG A 283 -12.83 34.19 -2.96
C ARG A 283 -12.02 35.41 -3.42
N SER A 284 -11.55 35.44 -4.67
CA SER A 284 -10.80 36.60 -5.19
C SER A 284 -11.67 37.80 -5.54
N HIS A 285 -12.97 37.61 -5.80
CA HIS A 285 -13.89 38.72 -6.09
C HIS A 285 -14.48 39.36 -4.81
N SER A 286 -14.34 38.71 -3.65
CA SER A 286 -14.85 39.20 -2.36
C SER A 286 -13.92 40.18 -1.65
N SER A 287 -12.72 40.45 -2.16
CA SER A 287 -11.75 41.36 -1.52
C SER A 287 -11.60 42.72 -2.22
N SER A 288 -12.54 43.11 -3.08
CA SER A 288 -12.42 44.33 -3.89
C SER A 288 -13.77 44.99 -4.19
N GLU A 289 -14.74 44.98 -3.28
CA GLU A 289 -15.86 45.92 -3.32
C GLU A 289 -16.29 46.29 -1.89
N SER A 290 -15.70 47.36 -1.38
CA SER A 290 -16.37 48.24 -0.42
C SER A 290 -15.81 49.65 -0.62
N ASP A 291 -16.36 50.32 -1.62
CA ASP A 291 -16.37 51.78 -1.67
C ASP A 291 -17.79 52.20 -2.08
N SER A 292 -18.51 52.84 -1.15
CA SER A 292 -19.40 53.99 -1.38
C SER A 292 -20.10 54.36 -0.07
N GLU A 293 -19.76 55.56 0.43
CA GLU A 293 -20.65 56.67 0.86
C GLU A 293 -21.92 56.32 1.67
N SER A 294 -22.30 56.97 2.77
CA SER A 294 -22.11 58.33 3.30
C SER A 294 -22.95 58.40 4.59
N GLU A 295 -22.56 59.19 5.60
CA GLU A 295 -23.52 59.84 6.52
C GLU A 295 -22.83 60.92 7.39
N ASP A 296 -23.57 61.99 7.60
CA ASP A 296 -23.27 63.27 8.23
C ASP A 296 -22.48 63.24 9.55
N GLU A 297 -21.56 64.21 9.72
CA GLU A 297 -21.41 64.86 11.02
C GLU A 297 -21.07 66.36 10.90
N VAL A 298 -22.06 67.16 11.26
CA VAL A 298 -21.96 68.59 11.58
C VAL A 298 -21.20 68.75 12.89
N LYS A 299 -20.06 69.46 12.90
CA LYS A 299 -19.60 70.21 14.09
C LYS A 299 -18.72 71.42 13.76
N ASP A 300 -19.41 72.53 13.66
CA ASP A 300 -19.09 73.91 14.03
C ASP A 300 -17.96 74.08 15.09
N LYS A 301 -16.87 74.79 14.74
CA LYS A 301 -16.47 76.08 15.37
C LYS A 301 -15.09 76.58 14.93
N LYS A 302 -15.07 77.82 14.38
CA LYS A 302 -14.20 78.99 14.70
C LYS A 302 -12.70 78.69 15.00
N LYS A 303 -11.70 79.38 14.43
CA LYS A 303 -11.56 80.84 14.29
C LYS A 303 -10.20 81.20 13.64
N SER A 304 -10.23 82.24 12.81
CA SER A 304 -9.30 83.39 12.75
C SER A 304 -7.97 83.33 11.98
N LYS A 305 -7.88 84.32 11.07
CA LYS A 305 -6.77 85.25 10.79
C LYS A 305 -5.54 84.62 10.12
N LYS A 306 -4.99 85.17 9.03
CA LYS A 306 -4.99 86.53 8.50
C LYS A 306 -4.60 86.46 7.03
#